data_AF-A0A812NHH8-F1
#
_entry.id   AF-A0A812NHH8-F1
#
_cell.length_a   1.000
_cell.length_b   1.000
_cell.length_c   1.000
_cell.angle_alpha   90.00
_cell.angle_beta   90.00
_cell.angle_gamma   90.00
#
_symmetry.space_group_name_H-M   'P 1'
#
loop_
_entity.id
_entity.type
_entity.pdbx_description
1 polymer ?
#
loop_
_entity_poly.entity_id
_entity_poly.type
_entity_poly.pdbx_seq_one_letter_code
_entity_poly.pdbx_strand_id
1 'polypeptide(L)'
;MATNALGAVKQQLGVEEQPSDVNVKLWHQAVPQYRVGHHKLVEDFNAARRRRLPWLQVCGPGYFGTRNVADEIVDARELTDSVARRFMRFPQLVENETEEDTSRRLGPV
;
A
#
# COMPACT_ATOMS: atom_id res chain seq x y z
N MET A 1 -19.99 16.97 -11.21
CA MET A 1 -19.63 16.32 -9.93
C MET A 1 -20.00 17.17 -8.71
N ALA A 2 -19.64 18.47 -8.64
CA ALA A 2 -19.98 19.33 -7.50
C ALA A 2 -21.51 19.49 -7.25
N THR A 3 -22.32 19.49 -8.31
CA THR A 3 -23.80 19.59 -8.21
C THR A 3 -24.43 18.48 -7.38
N ASN A 4 -23.87 17.26 -7.43
CA ASN A 4 -24.38 16.12 -6.68
C ASN A 4 -23.96 16.18 -5.20
N ALA A 5 -22.76 16.70 -4.91
CA ALA A 5 -22.28 16.87 -3.54
C ALA A 5 -23.07 17.96 -2.80
N LEU A 6 -23.36 19.09 -3.45
CA LEU A 6 -24.19 20.15 -2.85
C LEU A 6 -25.63 19.67 -2.59
N GLY A 7 -26.21 18.89 -3.51
CA GLY A 7 -27.51 18.25 -3.29
C GLY A 7 -27.51 17.30 -2.09
N ALA A 8 -26.45 16.50 -1.94
CA ALA A 8 -26.29 15.61 -0.79
C ALA A 8 -26.16 16.38 0.53
N VAL A 9 -25.38 17.47 0.56
CA VAL A 9 -25.26 18.34 1.75
C VAL A 9 -26.61 18.94 2.16
N LYS A 10 -27.38 19.47 1.21
CA LYS A 10 -28.73 20.00 1.47
C LYS A 10 -29.65 18.91 2.05
N GLN A 11 -29.70 17.75 1.40
CA GLN A 11 -30.59 16.66 1.81
C GLN A 11 -30.20 16.03 3.15
N GLN A 12 -28.91 15.84 3.40
CA GLN A 12 -28.41 15.09 4.57
C GLN A 12 -28.16 15.97 5.78
N LEU A 13 -27.76 17.23 5.57
CA LEU A 13 -27.35 18.16 6.64
C LEU A 13 -28.29 19.36 6.78
N GLY A 14 -29.24 19.56 5.85
CA GLY A 14 -30.20 20.68 5.90
C GLY A 14 -29.58 22.06 5.68
N VAL A 15 -28.33 22.12 5.20
CA VAL A 15 -27.63 23.38 4.93
C VAL A 15 -28.09 23.90 3.58
N GLU A 16 -28.79 25.04 3.59
CA GLU A 16 -29.36 25.62 2.37
C GLU A 16 -28.48 26.69 1.73
N GLU A 17 -27.55 27.24 2.52
CA GLU A 17 -26.58 28.23 2.10
C GLU A 17 -25.61 27.70 1.04
N GLN A 18 -25.10 28.61 0.21
CA GLN A 18 -24.05 28.30 -0.75
C GLN A 18 -22.69 28.27 -0.04
N PRO A 19 -21.78 27.34 -0.38
CA PRO A 19 -20.43 27.32 0.16
C PRO A 19 -19.67 28.60 -0.25
N SER A 20 -18.97 29.23 0.69
CA SER A 20 -18.08 30.35 0.39
C SER A 20 -16.90 29.93 -0.48
N ASP A 21 -16.45 28.68 -0.32
CA ASP A 21 -15.29 28.10 -0.96
C ASP A 21 -15.54 26.64 -1.33
N VAL A 22 -15.08 26.24 -2.51
CA VAL A 22 -15.20 24.86 -3.00
C VAL A 22 -13.87 24.38 -3.55
N ASN A 23 -13.39 23.24 -3.05
CA ASN A 23 -12.21 22.56 -3.57
C ASN A 23 -12.58 21.15 -4.06
N VAL A 24 -12.32 20.86 -5.33
CA VAL A 24 -12.60 19.57 -5.95
C VAL A 24 -11.29 18.95 -6.40
N LYS A 25 -11.04 17.71 -5.97
CA LYS A 25 -9.93 16.88 -6.44
C LYS A 25 -10.46 15.55 -6.95
N LEU A 26 -9.95 15.12 -8.10
CA LEU A 26 -10.28 13.83 -8.68
C LEU A 26 -9.05 12.92 -8.60
N TRP A 27 -9.23 11.76 -7.99
CA TRP A 27 -8.17 10.77 -7.79
C TRP A 27 -8.45 9.54 -8.64
N HIS A 28 -7.76 9.41 -9.77
CA HIS A 28 -7.88 8.25 -10.65
C HIS A 28 -7.10 7.06 -10.09
N GLN A 29 -7.77 5.91 -9.97
CA GLN A 29 -7.16 4.64 -9.54
C GLN A 29 -6.35 4.72 -8.23
N ALA A 30 -6.70 5.65 -7.34
CA ALA A 30 -5.91 5.94 -6.15
C ALA A 30 -6.11 4.94 -5.00
N VAL A 31 -7.16 4.12 -5.07
CA VAL A 31 -7.47 3.12 -4.05
C VAL A 31 -7.36 1.73 -4.66
N PRO A 32 -6.29 0.98 -4.36
CA PRO A 32 -6.13 -0.41 -4.76
C PRO A 32 -7.33 -1.26 -4.33
N GLN A 33 -7.72 -2.20 -5.17
CA GLN A 33 -8.86 -3.09 -4.93
C GLN A 33 -8.36 -4.51 -4.75
N TYR A 34 -8.42 -5.03 -3.53
CA TYR A 34 -8.02 -6.41 -3.27
C TYR A 34 -9.19 -7.34 -3.46
N ARG A 35 -9.14 -8.08 -4.56
CA ARG A 35 -10.12 -9.12 -4.85
C ARG A 35 -9.71 -10.41 -4.15
N VAL A 36 -10.67 -11.33 -4.05
CA VAL A 36 -10.39 -12.71 -3.61
C VAL A 36 -9.23 -13.28 -4.42
N GLY A 37 -8.22 -13.83 -3.74
CA GLY A 37 -6.99 -14.32 -4.35
C GLY A 37 -5.83 -13.32 -4.41
N HIS A 38 -5.99 -12.08 -3.94
CA HIS A 38 -4.91 -11.07 -3.91
C HIS A 38 -3.66 -11.54 -3.15
N HIS A 39 -3.83 -12.20 -2.00
CA HIS A 39 -2.71 -12.77 -1.23
C HIS A 39 -1.85 -13.72 -2.08
N LYS A 40 -2.49 -14.60 -2.87
CA LYS A 40 -1.81 -15.54 -3.75
C LYS A 40 -1.06 -14.83 -4.88
N LEU A 41 -1.67 -13.78 -5.46
CA LEU A 41 -0.99 -12.95 -6.48
C LEU A 41 0.28 -12.30 -5.92
N VAL A 42 0.24 -11.83 -4.68
CA VAL A 42 1.39 -11.21 -3.99
C VAL A 42 2.46 -12.26 -3.66
N GLU A 43 2.06 -13.44 -3.20
CA GLU A 43 2.97 -14.58 -2.98
C GLU A 43 3.69 -14.99 -4.27
N ASP A 44 2.93 -15.21 -5.35
CA ASP A 44 3.47 -15.60 -6.66
C ASP A 44 4.40 -14.50 -7.22
N PHE A 45 4.02 -13.23 -7.07
CA PHE A 45 4.87 -12.09 -7.40
C PHE A 45 6.18 -12.13 -6.62
N ASN A 46 6.13 -12.31 -5.29
CA ASN A 46 7.32 -12.33 -4.44
C ASN A 46 8.24 -13.51 -4.77
N ALA A 47 7.68 -14.69 -5.06
CA ALA A 47 8.44 -15.86 -5.51
C ALA A 47 9.15 -15.58 -6.84
N ALA A 48 8.44 -15.02 -7.82
CA ALA A 48 9.03 -14.65 -9.12
C ALA A 48 10.11 -13.57 -8.98
N ARG A 49 9.87 -12.55 -8.15
CA ARG A 49 10.80 -11.47 -7.84
C ARG A 49 12.08 -12.01 -7.20
N ARG A 50 11.99 -12.86 -6.16
CA ARG A 50 13.18 -13.48 -5.55
C ARG A 50 14.02 -14.26 -6.55
N ARG A 51 13.38 -14.98 -7.48
CA ARG A 51 14.09 -15.79 -8.47
C ARG A 51 14.79 -14.94 -9.54
N ARG A 52 14.19 -13.82 -9.96
CA ARG A 52 14.65 -13.07 -11.14
C ARG A 52 15.30 -11.73 -10.82
N LEU A 53 14.86 -11.07 -9.77
CA LEU A 53 15.22 -9.71 -9.38
C LEU A 53 15.49 -9.66 -7.86
N PRO A 54 16.55 -10.34 -7.38
CA PRO A 54 16.80 -10.53 -5.95
C PRO A 54 17.17 -9.26 -5.18
N TRP A 55 17.51 -8.21 -5.92
CA TRP A 55 17.83 -6.87 -5.45
C TRP A 55 16.59 -5.97 -5.40
N LEU A 56 15.50 -6.34 -6.08
CA LEU A 56 14.27 -5.55 -6.11
C LEU A 56 13.46 -5.83 -4.86
N GLN A 57 13.06 -4.76 -4.18
CA GLN A 57 12.11 -4.79 -3.08
C GLN A 57 10.92 -3.92 -3.43
N VAL A 58 9.73 -4.32 -2.99
CA VAL A 58 8.50 -3.57 -3.22
C VAL A 58 7.81 -3.32 -1.89
N CYS A 59 7.21 -2.14 -1.75
CA CYS A 59 6.33 -1.77 -0.67
C CYS A 59 5.18 -0.93 -1.23
N GLY A 60 4.16 -0.68 -0.43
CA GLY A 60 3.07 0.21 -0.79
C GLY A 60 1.70 -0.48 -0.81
N PRO A 61 0.65 0.33 -1.00
CA PRO A 61 -0.75 -0.09 -0.90
C PRO A 61 -1.17 -1.02 -2.04
N GLY A 62 -0.32 -1.29 -3.02
CA GLY A 62 -0.59 -2.31 -4.04
C GLY A 62 -0.36 -3.74 -3.56
N TYR A 63 0.41 -3.94 -2.49
CA TYR A 63 1.00 -5.23 -2.16
C TYR A 63 0.45 -5.83 -0.86
N PHE A 64 0.72 -5.19 0.29
CA PHE A 64 0.57 -5.84 1.60
C PHE A 64 -0.69 -5.44 2.39
N GLY A 65 -1.57 -4.64 1.79
CA GLY A 65 -2.85 -4.30 2.38
C GLY A 65 -3.01 -2.79 2.65
N THR A 66 -4.01 -2.16 2.05
CA THR A 66 -4.56 -0.84 2.33
C THR A 66 -5.30 -0.88 3.66
N ARG A 67 -4.61 -1.21 4.74
CA ARG A 67 -5.23 -1.20 6.07
C ARG A 67 -5.34 0.23 6.59
N ASN A 68 -4.31 1.06 6.37
CA ASN A 68 -4.31 2.53 6.50
C ASN A 68 -2.89 3.08 6.24
N VAL A 69 -2.72 4.40 6.34
CA VAL A 69 -1.41 5.08 6.18
C VAL A 69 -0.36 4.61 7.20
N ALA A 70 -0.76 4.22 8.42
CA ALA A 70 0.19 3.77 9.43
C ALA A 70 0.79 2.41 9.08
N ASP A 71 -0.01 1.49 8.53
CA ASP A 71 0.48 0.18 8.07
C ASP A 71 1.53 0.34 6.96
N GLU A 72 1.31 1.29 6.02
CA GLU A 72 2.29 1.60 4.98
C GLU A 72 3.63 2.09 5.54
N ILE A 73 3.59 2.89 6.61
CA ILE A 73 4.80 3.38 7.27
C ILE A 73 5.53 2.22 7.97
N VAL A 74 4.79 1.34 8.63
CA VAL A 74 5.34 0.15 9.29
C VAL A 74 5.98 -0.77 8.26
N ASP A 75 5.27 -1.11 7.18
CA ASP A 75 5.76 -1.98 6.11
C ASP A 75 7.03 -1.41 5.45
N ALA A 76 7.03 -0.13 5.12
CA ALA A 76 8.18 0.54 4.52
C ALA A 76 9.39 0.53 5.47
N ARG A 77 9.15 0.73 6.78
CA ARG A 77 10.20 0.68 7.79
C ARG A 77 10.78 -0.71 7.94
N GLU A 78 9.93 -1.73 8.09
CA GLU A 78 10.38 -3.12 8.22
C GLU A 78 11.17 -3.59 6.99
N LEU A 79 10.74 -3.18 5.79
CA LEU A 79 11.47 -3.44 4.56
C LEU A 79 12.83 -2.75 4.55
N THR A 80 12.87 -1.47 4.92
CA THR A 80 14.11 -0.70 4.97
C THR A 80 15.09 -1.29 5.98
N ASP A 81 14.61 -1.72 7.15
CA ASP A 81 15.43 -2.37 8.18
C ASP A 81 15.99 -3.72 7.70
N SER A 82 15.20 -4.51 6.97
CA SER A 82 15.66 -5.76 6.35
C SER A 82 16.76 -5.52 5.32
N VAL A 83 16.55 -4.54 4.43
CA VAL A 83 17.53 -4.09 3.43
C VAL A 83 18.81 -3.60 4.12
N ALA A 84 18.70 -2.73 5.11
CA ALA A 84 19.84 -2.17 5.83
C ALA A 84 20.66 -3.26 6.54
N ARG A 85 20.01 -4.21 7.24
CA ARG A 85 20.70 -5.33 7.89
C ARG A 85 21.50 -6.18 6.89
N ARG A 86 20.93 -6.43 5.70
CA ARG A 86 21.59 -7.17 4.62
C ARG A 86 22.84 -6.46 4.11
N PHE A 87 22.72 -5.17 3.80
CA PHE A 87 23.84 -4.39 3.24
C PHE A 87 24.90 -4.00 4.27
N MET A 88 24.54 -3.83 5.55
CA MET A 88 25.49 -3.54 6.62
C MET A 88 26.33 -4.76 7.03
N ARG A 89 25.78 -5.98 6.97
CA ARG A 89 26.55 -7.19 7.29
C ARG A 89 27.49 -7.60 6.18
N PHE A 90 27.15 -7.37 4.91
CA PHE A 90 27.99 -7.73 3.77
C PHE A 90 27.77 -6.75 2.60
N PRO A 91 28.59 -5.71 2.43
CA PRO A 91 28.40 -4.68 1.39
C PRO A 91 28.42 -5.23 -0.05
N GLN A 92 28.92 -6.46 -0.24
CA GLN A 92 29.14 -7.08 -1.55
C GLN A 92 28.17 -8.23 -1.87
N LEU A 93 27.24 -8.57 -0.96
CA LEU A 93 26.40 -9.77 -1.09
C LEU A 93 24.95 -9.41 -1.45
N VAL A 94 24.54 -9.75 -2.67
CA VAL A 94 23.14 -9.60 -3.13
C VAL A 94 22.34 -10.85 -2.72
N GLU A 95 21.94 -10.99 -1.45
CA GLU A 95 21.12 -12.13 -0.96
C GLU A 95 19.62 -11.88 -0.78
N ASN A 96 18.76 -12.49 -1.60
CA ASN A 96 17.29 -12.45 -1.53
C ASN A 96 16.62 -12.25 -0.15
N GLU A 97 15.51 -11.50 -0.13
CA GLU A 97 14.59 -11.41 1.02
C GLU A 97 14.14 -12.81 1.48
N THR A 98 14.12 -13.09 2.79
CA THR A 98 13.80 -14.43 3.34
C THR A 98 12.30 -14.65 3.49
N GLU A 99 11.85 -15.90 3.56
CA GLU A 99 10.43 -16.22 3.81
C GLU A 99 9.93 -15.66 5.14
N GLU A 100 10.78 -15.62 6.16
CA GLU A 100 10.47 -15.04 7.46
C GLU A 100 10.17 -13.54 7.35
N ASP A 101 10.97 -12.79 6.56
CA ASP A 101 10.73 -11.36 6.30
C ASP A 101 9.36 -11.11 5.66
N THR A 102 8.93 -11.98 4.74
CA THR A 102 7.61 -11.86 4.10
C THR A 102 6.45 -12.27 5.01
N SER A 103 6.66 -13.27 5.87
CA SER A 103 5.61 -13.78 6.76
C SER A 103 5.15 -12.76 7.79
N ARG A 104 6.07 -11.89 8.25
CA ARG A 104 5.77 -10.84 9.24
C ARG A 104 4.83 -9.75 8.67
N ARG A 105 4.90 -9.49 7.36
CA ARG A 105 4.06 -8.48 6.67
C ARG A 105 2.68 -8.98 6.28
N LEU A 106 2.49 -10.29 6.10
CA LEU A 106 1.21 -10.86 5.68
C LEU A 106 0.18 -10.94 6.84
N GLY A 107 0.61 -10.78 8.09
CA GLY A 107 -0.21 -10.93 9.28
C GLY A 107 -0.63 -12.38 9.55
N PRO A 108 -1.13 -12.71 10.76
CA PRO A 108 -1.68 -14.03 11.04
C PRO A 108 -2.93 -14.28 10.19
N VAL A 109 -3.01 -15.48 9.61
CA VAL A 109 -4.17 -15.98 8.86
C VAL A 109 -5.36 -16.21 9.79
#